data_AF-A0A931D820-F1
#
_entry.id   AF-A0A931D820-F1
#
_cell.length_a   1.000
_cell.length_b   1.000
_cell.length_c   1.000
_cell.angle_alpha   90.00
_cell.angle_beta   90.00
_cell.angle_gamma   90.00
#
_symmetry.space_group_name_H-M   'P 1'
#
loop_
_entity.id
_entity.type
_entity.pdbx_description
1 polymer ?
#
loop_
_entity_poly.entity_id
_entity_poly.type
_entity_poly.pdbx_seq_one_letter_code
_entity_poly.pdbx_strand_id
1 'polypeptide(L)'
;MTDQQAAPRGGRRLRSDTRRNRRRLLEAVGELAREAPDQLTMQALASRAEIGPATAYRYYSSTEEVLAAYVLSVVEELRDFSVTSTAEGRPLFDAVVGKWVDLLAEHGPALVQLRSRRGYLERLHAGDEIIVAMRDAWSGPVRGLLDELGLPHEMLEYALFLNNMLFDPREILDLLREADLPRRDVITRLTESYGGALRGWARAC
;
A
#
# COMPACT_ATOMS: atom_id res chain seq x y z
N MET A 1 33.83 1.07 47.86
CA MET A 1 33.04 2.27 47.50
C MET A 1 32.84 2.22 46.01
N THR A 2 31.71 1.68 45.58
CA THR A 2 31.40 1.40 44.18
C THR A 2 30.44 2.46 43.71
N ASP A 3 30.90 3.36 42.84
CA ASP A 3 30.05 4.33 42.17
C ASP A 3 29.68 3.77 40.80
N GLN A 4 28.41 3.42 40.63
CA GLN A 4 27.87 2.88 39.39
C GLN A 4 26.97 3.96 38.78
N GLN A 5 27.54 4.75 37.86
CA GLN A 5 26.81 5.75 37.08
C GLN A 5 25.73 5.09 36.23
N ALA A 6 24.47 5.43 36.52
CA ALA A 6 23.31 5.04 35.73
C ALA A 6 23.20 5.89 34.45
N ALA A 7 23.12 5.23 33.29
CA ALA A 7 22.92 5.84 31.98
C ALA A 7 21.48 6.42 31.80
N PRO A 8 21.25 7.36 30.85
CA PRO A 8 20.11 8.27 30.89
C PRO A 8 18.81 7.62 30.37
N ARG A 9 17.78 7.58 31.24
CA ARG A 9 16.42 7.11 30.92
C ARG A 9 15.63 8.03 29.96
N GLY A 10 16.18 9.21 29.60
CA GLY A 10 15.53 10.23 28.77
C GLY A 10 15.43 9.89 27.27
N GLY A 11 16.43 9.22 26.71
CA GLY A 11 16.45 8.89 25.27
C GLY A 11 15.40 7.86 24.85
N ARG A 12 15.01 6.95 25.75
CA ARG A 12 14.00 5.92 25.49
C ARG A 12 12.57 6.47 25.51
N ARG A 13 12.28 7.42 26.41
CA ARG A 13 10.98 8.11 26.48
C ARG A 13 10.74 8.99 25.25
N LEU A 14 11.73 9.80 24.85
CA LEU A 14 11.62 10.68 23.68
C LEU A 14 11.36 9.90 22.37
N ARG A 15 12.03 8.75 22.19
CA ARG A 15 11.80 7.85 21.05
C ARG A 15 10.40 7.23 21.06
N SER A 16 9.90 6.88 22.25
CA SER A 16 8.54 6.35 22.45
C SER A 16 7.47 7.39 22.08
N ASP A 17 7.63 8.63 22.55
CA ASP A 17 6.69 9.72 22.26
C ASP A 17 6.69 10.10 20.79
N THR A 18 7.87 10.11 20.15
CA THR A 18 8.03 10.32 18.71
C THR A 18 7.25 9.28 17.90
N ARG A 19 7.42 7.99 18.22
CA ARG A 19 6.70 6.90 17.54
C ARG A 19 5.20 6.98 17.76
N ARG A 20 4.77 7.27 19.00
CA ARG A 20 3.35 7.44 19.34
C ARG A 20 2.73 8.59 18.53
N ASN A 21 3.39 9.75 18.47
CA ASN A 21 2.86 10.91 17.76
C ASN A 21 2.80 10.71 16.25
N ARG A 22 3.80 10.04 15.65
CA ARG A 22 3.74 9.64 14.24
C ARG A 22 2.55 8.72 13.97
N ARG A 23 2.33 7.71 14.83
CA ARG A 23 1.18 6.81 14.69
C ARG A 23 -0.15 7.55 14.78
N ARG A 24 -0.32 8.47 15.74
CA ARG A 24 -1.53 9.30 15.87
C ARG A 24 -1.80 10.14 14.63
N LEU A 25 -0.76 10.66 13.97
CA LEU A 25 -0.90 11.38 12.71
C LEU A 25 -1.38 10.47 11.58
N LEU A 26 -0.86 9.24 11.49
CA LEU A 26 -1.29 8.26 10.50
C LEU A 26 -2.74 7.80 10.75
N GLU A 27 -3.11 7.53 12.01
CA GLU A 27 -4.49 7.23 12.41
C GLU A 27 -5.44 8.38 11.99
N ALA A 28 -5.04 9.63 12.23
CA ALA A 28 -5.80 10.81 11.81
C ALA A 28 -5.97 10.92 10.28
N VAL A 29 -4.98 10.51 9.47
CA VAL A 29 -5.13 10.44 8.00
C VAL A 29 -6.25 9.47 7.64
N GLY A 30 -6.21 8.25 8.18
CA GLY A 30 -7.21 7.22 7.88
C GLY A 30 -8.63 7.59 8.28
N GLU A 31 -8.80 8.32 9.39
CA GLU A 31 -10.11 8.84 9.80
C GLU A 31 -10.58 9.98 8.90
N LEU A 32 -9.76 11.01 8.69
CA LEU A 32 -10.15 12.17 7.89
C LEU A 32 -10.38 11.82 6.42
N ALA A 33 -9.59 10.91 5.85
CA ALA A 33 -9.79 10.43 4.49
C ALA A 33 -11.17 9.78 4.29
N ARG A 34 -11.69 9.09 5.31
CA ARG A 34 -13.01 8.44 5.27
C ARG A 34 -14.15 9.43 5.52
N GLU A 35 -13.98 10.35 6.46
CA GLU A 35 -15.04 11.28 6.88
C GLU A 35 -15.18 12.49 5.94
N ALA A 36 -14.06 13.09 5.56
CA ALA A 36 -14.00 14.36 4.84
C ALA A 36 -12.71 14.44 3.98
N PRO A 37 -12.65 13.68 2.87
CA PRO A 37 -11.44 13.60 2.03
C PRO A 37 -10.94 14.97 1.54
N ASP A 38 -11.84 15.92 1.28
CA ASP A 38 -11.49 17.27 0.82
C ASP A 38 -10.94 18.19 1.93
N GLN A 39 -10.95 17.74 3.18
CA GLN A 39 -10.49 18.50 4.35
C GLN A 39 -9.14 18.00 4.90
N LEU A 40 -8.45 17.12 4.17
CA LEU A 40 -7.10 16.64 4.51
C LEU A 40 -6.09 17.79 4.44
N THR A 41 -5.90 18.44 5.59
CA THR A 41 -4.93 19.52 5.79
C THR A 41 -4.07 19.21 7.01
N MET A 42 -2.83 19.74 7.04
CA MET A 42 -1.94 19.53 8.19
C MET A 42 -2.56 20.02 9.50
N GLN A 43 -3.34 21.10 9.47
CA GLN A 43 -4.03 21.64 10.64
C GLN A 43 -5.12 20.69 11.13
N ALA A 44 -5.95 20.15 10.24
CA ALA A 44 -6.97 19.18 10.59
C ALA A 44 -6.34 17.88 11.15
N LEU A 45 -5.26 17.40 10.51
CA LEU A 45 -4.50 16.23 10.95
C LEU A 45 -3.90 16.43 12.33
N ALA A 46 -3.22 17.57 12.58
CA ALA A 46 -2.63 17.87 13.87
C ALA A 46 -3.70 17.97 14.97
N SER A 47 -4.83 18.63 14.68
CA SER A 47 -5.96 18.73 15.60
C SER A 47 -6.53 17.35 15.94
N ARG A 48 -6.76 16.50 14.93
CA ARG A 48 -7.31 15.14 15.12
C ARG A 48 -6.34 14.24 15.89
N ALA A 49 -5.05 14.34 15.58
CA ALA A 49 -3.99 13.63 16.30
C ALA A 49 -3.70 14.21 17.70
N GLU A 50 -4.43 15.25 18.12
CA GLU A 50 -4.23 16.05 19.34
C GLU A 50 -2.75 16.38 19.59
N ILE A 51 -2.09 16.92 18.57
CA ILE A 51 -0.75 17.48 18.66
C ILE A 51 -0.73 18.90 18.09
N GLY A 52 0.22 19.72 18.52
CA GLY A 52 0.38 21.07 17.97
C GLY A 52 0.81 21.04 16.49
N PRO A 53 0.32 21.95 15.63
CA PRO A 53 0.71 22.01 14.21
C PRO A 53 2.22 22.10 14.00
N ALA A 54 2.93 22.90 14.81
CA ALA A 54 4.39 23.00 14.74
C ALA A 54 5.09 21.65 15.03
N THR A 55 4.50 20.80 15.86
CA THR A 55 5.00 19.45 16.13
C THR A 55 4.72 18.51 14.96
N ALA A 56 3.56 18.63 14.31
CA ALA A 56 3.24 17.87 13.11
C ALA A 56 4.21 18.20 11.97
N TYR A 57 4.48 19.49 11.71
CA TYR A 57 5.44 19.95 10.71
C TYR A 57 6.89 19.51 10.97
N ARG A 58 7.25 19.20 12.22
CA ARG A 58 8.56 18.60 12.54
C ARG A 58 8.69 17.14 12.12
N TYR A 59 7.56 16.43 11.99
CA TYR A 59 7.56 15.04 11.54
C TYR A 59 7.39 14.92 10.04
N TYR A 60 6.55 15.77 9.45
CA TYR A 60 6.24 15.76 8.03
C TYR A 60 6.13 17.20 7.54
N SER A 61 6.88 17.52 6.49
CA SER A 61 6.98 18.86 5.90
C SER A 61 5.73 19.28 5.14
N SER A 62 4.88 18.33 4.75
CA SER A 62 3.67 18.56 3.96
C SER A 62 2.59 17.52 4.28
N THR A 63 1.33 17.81 3.93
CA THR A 63 0.23 16.85 4.06
C THR A 63 0.43 15.65 3.14
N GLU A 64 0.99 15.87 1.95
CA GLU A 64 1.37 14.83 1.00
C GLU A 64 2.38 13.86 1.58
N GLU A 65 3.34 14.32 2.38
CA GLU A 65 4.30 13.45 3.06
C GLU A 65 3.64 12.59 4.14
N VAL A 66 2.68 13.14 4.90
CA VAL A 66 1.88 12.33 5.86
C VAL A 66 1.04 11.29 5.13
N LEU A 67 0.40 11.69 4.03
CA LEU A 67 -0.43 10.81 3.21
C LEU A 67 0.41 9.69 2.58
N ALA A 68 1.59 10.02 2.05
CA ALA A 68 2.52 9.03 1.52
C ALA A 68 2.98 8.04 2.59
N ALA A 69 3.31 8.53 3.80
CA ALA A 69 3.67 7.66 4.91
C ALA A 69 2.51 6.74 5.36
N TYR A 70 1.27 7.26 5.31
CA TYR A 70 0.07 6.45 5.59
C TYR A 70 -0.14 5.38 4.53
N VAL A 71 -0.11 5.75 3.24
CA VAL A 71 -0.25 4.80 2.13
C VAL A 71 0.85 3.75 2.17
N LEU A 72 2.09 4.14 2.45
CA LEU A 72 3.20 3.20 2.61
C LEU A 72 2.87 2.16 3.70
N SER A 73 2.37 2.58 4.87
CA SER A 73 2.01 1.64 5.94
C SER A 73 0.90 0.64 5.53
N VAL A 74 -0.06 1.06 4.71
CA VAL A 74 -1.12 0.18 4.17
C VAL A 74 -0.54 -0.81 3.16
N VAL A 75 0.39 -0.37 2.31
CA VAL A 75 1.05 -1.26 1.32
C VAL A 75 2.03 -2.22 2.01
N GLU A 76 2.71 -1.80 3.07
CA GLU A 76 3.53 -2.66 3.92
C GLU A 76 2.69 -3.77 4.57
N GLU A 77 1.45 -3.47 4.98
CA GLU A 77 0.54 -4.51 5.48
C GLU A 77 0.20 -5.55 4.40
N LEU A 78 -0.05 -5.13 3.15
CA LEU A 78 -0.26 -6.05 2.03
C LEU A 78 1.00 -6.90 1.76
N ARG A 79 2.17 -6.27 1.79
CA ARG A 79 3.47 -6.92 1.62
C ARG A 79 3.68 -8.00 2.67
N ASP A 80 3.51 -7.64 3.94
CA ASP A 80 3.74 -8.56 5.06
C ASP A 80 2.74 -9.72 5.01
N PHE A 81 1.48 -9.47 4.67
CA PHE A 81 0.50 -10.53 4.41
C PHE A 81 0.98 -11.47 3.30
N SER A 82 1.45 -10.95 2.16
CA SER A 82 1.92 -11.80 1.07
C SER A 82 3.17 -12.60 1.42
N VAL A 83 4.16 -11.99 2.10
CA VAL A 83 5.46 -12.60 2.38
C VAL A 83 5.37 -13.67 3.47
N THR A 84 4.44 -13.51 4.40
CA THR A 84 4.23 -14.46 5.51
C THR A 84 3.20 -15.56 5.20
N SER A 85 2.50 -15.45 4.07
CA SER A 85 1.53 -16.47 3.64
C SER A 85 2.21 -17.80 3.36
N THR A 86 1.54 -18.90 3.72
CA THR A 86 1.96 -20.26 3.39
C THR A 86 1.34 -20.77 2.09
N ALA A 87 0.47 -19.99 1.45
CA ALA A 87 -0.07 -20.32 0.13
C ALA A 87 0.98 -20.06 -0.95
N GLU A 88 0.87 -20.78 -2.06
CA GLU A 88 1.74 -20.63 -3.24
C GLU A 88 0.88 -20.57 -4.52
N GLY A 89 1.47 -20.18 -5.65
CA GLY A 89 0.78 -20.16 -6.94
C GLY A 89 -0.46 -19.24 -6.99
N ARG A 90 -1.48 -19.69 -7.71
CA ARG A 90 -2.79 -19.04 -7.82
C ARG A 90 -3.50 -18.85 -6.49
N PRO A 91 -3.53 -19.83 -5.56
CA PRO A 91 -4.07 -19.59 -4.22
C PRO A 91 -3.46 -18.38 -3.50
N LEU A 92 -2.13 -18.19 -3.58
CA LEU A 92 -1.47 -17.01 -3.02
C LEU A 92 -1.93 -15.73 -3.74
N PHE A 93 -1.99 -15.75 -5.07
CA PHE A 93 -2.46 -14.61 -5.84
C PHE A 93 -3.89 -14.19 -5.48
N ASP A 94 -4.83 -15.13 -5.46
CA ASP A 94 -6.22 -14.85 -5.11
C ASP A 94 -6.35 -14.34 -3.66
N ALA A 95 -5.53 -14.86 -2.73
CA ALA A 95 -5.48 -14.37 -1.36
C ALA A 95 -4.97 -12.92 -1.26
N VAL A 96 -3.91 -12.57 -2.00
CA VAL A 96 -3.36 -11.20 -2.03
C VAL A 96 -4.33 -10.23 -2.71
N VAL A 97 -5.02 -10.62 -3.79
CA VAL A 97 -6.11 -9.82 -4.37
C VAL A 97 -7.22 -9.62 -3.35
N GLY A 98 -7.62 -10.68 -2.63
CA GLY A 98 -8.60 -10.60 -1.56
C GLY A 98 -8.22 -9.57 -0.49
N LYS A 99 -6.99 -9.66 0.03
CA LYS A 99 -6.44 -8.71 1.01
C LYS A 99 -6.36 -7.28 0.47
N TRP A 100 -5.95 -7.11 -0.79
CA TRP A 100 -5.92 -5.80 -1.42
C TRP A 100 -7.30 -5.15 -1.47
N VAL A 101 -8.33 -5.92 -1.82
CA VAL A 101 -9.72 -5.42 -1.81
C VAL A 101 -10.18 -5.06 -0.38
N ASP A 102 -9.77 -5.81 0.66
CA ASP A 102 -10.09 -5.42 2.04
C ASP A 102 -9.45 -4.09 2.43
N LEU A 103 -8.16 -3.91 2.10
CA LEU A 103 -7.45 -2.67 2.35
C LEU A 103 -8.04 -1.49 1.56
N LEU A 104 -8.54 -1.72 0.34
CA LEU A 104 -9.24 -0.69 -0.42
C LEU A 104 -10.59 -0.34 0.20
N ALA A 105 -11.34 -1.31 0.72
CA ALA A 105 -12.59 -1.04 1.42
C ALA A 105 -12.36 -0.17 2.67
N GLU A 106 -11.26 -0.38 3.37
CA GLU A 106 -10.93 0.36 4.60
C GLU A 106 -10.22 1.70 4.34
N HIS A 107 -9.27 1.74 3.40
CA HIS A 107 -8.34 2.86 3.20
C HIS A 107 -8.46 3.53 1.83
N GLY A 108 -9.43 3.11 1.01
CA GLY A 108 -9.62 3.53 -0.38
C GLY A 108 -9.52 5.03 -0.63
N PRO A 109 -10.20 5.89 0.14
CA PRO A 109 -10.11 7.34 -0.05
C PRO A 109 -8.68 7.88 0.03
N ALA A 110 -7.85 7.39 0.95
CA ALA A 110 -6.45 7.82 1.07
C ALA A 110 -5.59 7.28 -0.09
N LEU A 111 -5.80 6.01 -0.46
CA LEU A 111 -5.06 5.37 -1.57
C LEU A 111 -5.34 6.04 -2.92
N VAL A 112 -6.57 6.47 -3.17
CA VAL A 112 -6.96 7.15 -4.42
C VAL A 112 -6.42 8.58 -4.49
N GLN A 113 -6.30 9.27 -3.36
CA GLN A 113 -5.80 10.64 -3.32
C GLN A 113 -4.31 10.75 -3.61
N LEU A 114 -3.51 9.75 -3.22
CA LEU A 114 -2.08 9.79 -3.49
C LEU A 114 -1.81 9.54 -4.97
N ARG A 115 -1.51 10.62 -5.70
CA ARG A 115 -1.26 10.57 -7.14
C ARG A 115 0.15 11.02 -7.48
N SER A 116 0.80 10.27 -8.35
CA SER A 116 2.05 10.68 -8.98
C SER A 116 1.81 11.05 -10.44
N ARG A 117 2.58 12.02 -10.94
CA ARG A 117 2.66 12.32 -12.38
C ARG A 117 3.58 11.35 -13.12
N ARG A 118 4.39 10.58 -12.40
CA ARG A 118 5.34 9.60 -12.91
C ARG A 118 4.67 8.23 -13.01
N GLY A 119 4.99 7.48 -14.06
CA GLY A 119 4.45 6.13 -14.27
C GLY A 119 5.02 5.09 -13.30
N TYR A 120 4.42 3.89 -13.28
CA TYR A 120 4.86 2.79 -12.40
C TYR A 120 6.34 2.43 -12.60
N LEU A 121 6.75 2.12 -13.84
CA LEU A 121 8.13 1.70 -14.14
C LEU A 121 9.16 2.76 -13.77
N GLU A 122 8.88 4.03 -14.09
CA GLU A 122 9.78 5.13 -13.78
C GLU A 122 9.99 5.30 -12.26
N ARG A 123 8.92 5.14 -11.48
CA ARG A 123 8.98 5.19 -10.01
C ARG A 123 9.66 3.96 -9.43
N LEU A 124 9.40 2.77 -9.99
CA LEU A 124 10.03 1.53 -9.61
C LEU A 124 11.55 1.61 -9.80
N HIS A 125 12.00 2.03 -10.99
CA HIS A 125 13.43 2.19 -11.30
C HIS A 125 14.10 3.29 -10.47
N ALA A 126 13.34 4.30 -10.04
CA ALA A 126 13.81 5.35 -9.14
C ALA A 126 13.79 4.96 -7.64
N GLY A 127 13.31 3.76 -7.29
CA GLY A 127 13.27 3.28 -5.92
C GLY A 127 12.25 3.96 -5.01
N ASP A 128 11.13 4.43 -5.57
CA ASP A 128 10.02 4.99 -4.80
C ASP A 128 9.51 3.97 -3.76
N GLU A 129 9.52 4.33 -2.47
CA GLU A 129 9.29 3.39 -1.36
C GLU A 129 7.95 2.68 -1.45
N ILE A 130 6.89 3.38 -1.85
CA ILE A 130 5.54 2.80 -1.99
C ILE A 130 5.52 1.82 -3.15
N ILE A 131 6.12 2.18 -4.28
CA ILE A 131 6.15 1.30 -5.45
C ILE A 131 7.04 0.08 -5.21
N VAL A 132 8.13 0.21 -4.47
CA VAL A 132 8.97 -0.92 -4.06
C VAL A 132 8.22 -1.84 -3.11
N ALA A 133 7.50 -1.30 -2.11
CA ALA A 133 6.68 -2.09 -1.20
C ALA A 133 5.55 -2.83 -1.97
N MET A 134 4.93 -2.16 -2.94
CA MET A 134 3.92 -2.76 -3.82
C MET A 134 4.53 -3.88 -4.67
N ARG A 135 5.70 -3.65 -5.27
CA ARG A 135 6.45 -4.69 -5.99
C ARG A 135 6.68 -5.90 -5.09
N ASP A 136 7.16 -5.69 -3.87
CA ASP A 136 7.46 -6.77 -2.94
C ASP A 136 6.19 -7.58 -2.59
N ALA A 137 5.06 -6.90 -2.38
CA ALA A 137 3.78 -7.54 -2.11
C ALA A 137 3.29 -8.44 -3.26
N TRP A 138 3.49 -8.04 -4.50
CA TRP A 138 2.97 -8.77 -5.66
C TRP A 138 3.98 -9.74 -6.30
N SER A 139 5.27 -9.62 -6.02
CA SER A 139 6.30 -10.39 -6.73
C SER A 139 6.20 -11.90 -6.52
N GLY A 140 5.94 -12.35 -5.29
CA GLY A 140 5.73 -13.77 -4.99
C GLY A 140 4.49 -14.33 -5.69
N PRO A 141 3.31 -13.72 -5.47
CA PRO A 141 2.06 -14.15 -6.11
C PRO A 141 2.12 -14.14 -7.65
N VAL A 142 2.70 -13.10 -8.25
CA VAL A 142 2.82 -12.98 -9.70
C VAL A 142 3.78 -14.02 -10.27
N ARG A 143 4.90 -14.32 -9.60
CA ARG A 143 5.79 -15.42 -10.02
C ARG A 143 5.06 -16.76 -10.04
N GLY A 144 4.31 -17.07 -8.98
CA GLY A 144 3.51 -18.28 -8.92
C GLY A 144 2.49 -18.40 -10.06
N LEU A 145 1.86 -17.27 -10.45
CA LEU A 145 1.00 -17.26 -11.64
C LEU A 145 1.78 -17.45 -12.95
N LEU A 146 2.95 -16.84 -13.11
CA LEU A 146 3.77 -17.05 -14.31
C LEU A 146 4.15 -18.52 -14.45
N ASP A 147 4.52 -19.18 -13.35
CA ASP A 147 4.82 -20.61 -13.31
C ASP A 147 3.64 -21.47 -13.79
N GLU A 148 2.45 -21.25 -13.22
CA GLU A 148 1.24 -21.97 -13.61
C GLU A 148 0.84 -21.76 -15.07
N LEU A 149 1.12 -20.57 -15.60
CA LEU A 149 0.84 -20.20 -16.98
C LEU A 149 1.93 -20.67 -17.96
N GLY A 150 3.05 -21.22 -17.47
CA GLY A 150 4.20 -21.59 -18.28
C GLY A 150 4.89 -20.39 -18.94
N LEU A 151 4.87 -19.22 -18.28
CA LEU A 151 5.43 -17.98 -18.79
C LEU A 151 6.81 -17.69 -18.18
N PRO A 152 7.74 -17.07 -18.95
CA PRO A 152 9.10 -16.81 -18.50
C PRO A 152 9.16 -15.80 -17.34
N HIS A 153 10.07 -16.02 -16.38
CA HIS A 153 10.23 -15.17 -15.19
C HIS A 153 10.82 -13.80 -15.52
N GLU A 154 11.50 -13.66 -16.66
CA GLU A 154 12.01 -12.40 -17.20
C GLU A 154 10.87 -11.39 -17.45
N MET A 155 9.63 -11.88 -17.60
CA MET A 155 8.45 -11.03 -17.74
C MET A 155 7.98 -10.39 -16.43
N LEU A 156 8.57 -10.73 -15.27
CA LEU A 156 8.05 -10.28 -13.97
C LEU A 156 7.85 -8.76 -13.88
N GLU A 157 8.79 -7.96 -14.40
CA GLU A 157 8.64 -6.49 -14.37
C GLU A 157 7.42 -6.02 -15.18
N TYR A 158 7.22 -6.57 -16.39
CA TYR A 158 6.05 -6.25 -17.22
C TYR A 158 4.75 -6.81 -16.62
N ALA A 159 4.80 -7.98 -16.00
CA ALA A 159 3.68 -8.57 -15.28
C ALA A 159 3.24 -7.66 -14.12
N LEU A 160 4.19 -7.15 -13.34
CA LEU A 160 3.91 -6.19 -12.26
C LEU A 160 3.40 -4.84 -12.78
N PHE A 161 3.88 -4.38 -13.93
CA PHE A 161 3.31 -3.20 -14.60
C PHE A 161 1.83 -3.42 -14.97
N LEU A 162 1.48 -4.56 -15.56
CA LEU A 162 0.09 -4.91 -15.88
C LEU A 162 -0.75 -5.08 -14.62
N ASN A 163 -0.19 -5.67 -13.56
CA ASN A 163 -0.84 -5.79 -12.26
C ASN A 163 -1.17 -4.40 -11.69
N ASN A 164 -0.21 -3.47 -11.69
CA ASN A 164 -0.43 -2.10 -11.24
C ASN A 164 -1.57 -1.40 -12.01
N MET A 165 -1.70 -1.66 -13.33
CA MET A 165 -2.78 -1.09 -14.13
C MET A 165 -4.15 -1.71 -13.80
N LEU A 166 -4.21 -3.04 -13.70
CA LEU A 166 -5.48 -3.76 -13.54
C LEU A 166 -6.03 -3.69 -12.10
N PHE A 167 -5.14 -3.58 -11.11
CA PHE A 167 -5.49 -3.52 -9.69
C PHE A 167 -5.35 -2.10 -9.12
N ASP A 168 -5.49 -1.07 -9.96
CA ASP A 168 -5.49 0.33 -9.54
C ASP A 168 -6.58 0.60 -8.48
N PRO A 169 -6.26 1.29 -7.35
CA PRO A 169 -7.21 1.55 -6.29
C PRO A 169 -8.55 2.14 -6.75
N ARG A 170 -8.51 3.10 -7.69
CA ARG A 170 -9.70 3.82 -8.15
C ARG A 170 -10.59 2.90 -8.94
N GLU A 171 -10.02 2.17 -9.89
CA GLU A 171 -10.77 1.31 -10.81
C GLU A 171 -11.36 0.09 -10.06
N ILE A 172 -10.64 -0.48 -9.10
CA ILE A 172 -11.16 -1.57 -8.27
C ILE A 172 -12.32 -1.10 -7.39
N LEU A 173 -12.20 0.07 -6.76
CA LEU A 173 -13.28 0.63 -5.95
C LEU A 173 -14.52 0.97 -6.78
N ASP A 174 -14.34 1.53 -7.97
CA ASP A 174 -15.43 1.81 -8.92
C ASP A 174 -16.13 0.52 -9.32
N LEU A 175 -15.37 -0.48 -9.75
CA LEU A 175 -15.90 -1.79 -10.14
C LEU A 175 -16.68 -2.46 -9.01
N LEU A 176 -16.20 -2.41 -7.76
CA LEU A 176 -16.89 -3.02 -6.62
C LEU A 176 -18.18 -2.30 -6.22
N ARG A 177 -18.31 -1.02 -6.55
CA ARG A 177 -19.50 -0.21 -6.21
C ARG A 177 -20.55 -0.25 -7.32
N GLU A 178 -20.10 -0.16 -8.56
CA GLU A 178 -20.98 0.04 -9.71
C GLU A 178 -21.33 -1.27 -10.42
N ALA A 179 -20.52 -2.33 -10.27
CA ALA A 179 -20.89 -3.62 -10.81
C ALA A 179 -21.90 -4.32 -9.88
N ASP A 180 -23.02 -4.76 -10.46
CA ASP A 180 -23.99 -5.64 -9.80
C ASP A 180 -23.45 -7.08 -9.73
N LEU A 181 -22.34 -7.26 -9.01
CA LEU A 181 -21.62 -8.52 -8.90
C LEU A 181 -21.20 -8.79 -7.46
N PRO A 182 -21.30 -10.05 -6.99
CA PRO A 182 -20.67 -10.45 -5.74
C PRO A 182 -19.16 -10.20 -5.79
N ARG A 183 -18.59 -9.75 -4.67
CA ARG A 183 -17.14 -9.50 -4.52
C ARG A 183 -16.27 -10.67 -5.00
N ARG A 184 -16.68 -11.91 -4.72
CA ARG A 184 -15.98 -13.13 -5.17
C ARG A 184 -15.87 -13.20 -6.69
N ASP A 185 -16.93 -12.81 -7.39
CA ASP A 185 -16.99 -12.86 -8.85
C ASP A 185 -16.14 -11.75 -9.46
N VAL A 186 -16.09 -10.57 -8.83
CA VAL A 186 -15.15 -9.49 -9.19
C VAL A 186 -13.71 -9.99 -9.08
N ILE A 187 -13.31 -10.57 -7.95
CA ILE A 187 -11.95 -11.11 -7.76
C ILE A 187 -11.63 -12.16 -8.83
N THR A 188 -12.55 -13.10 -9.07
CA THR A 188 -12.36 -14.16 -10.07
C THR A 188 -12.14 -13.55 -11.46
N ARG A 189 -12.98 -12.59 -11.88
CA ARG A 189 -12.87 -11.95 -13.20
C ARG A 189 -11.58 -11.15 -13.35
N LEU A 190 -11.13 -10.46 -12.30
CA LEU A 190 -9.87 -9.73 -12.31
C LEU A 190 -8.68 -10.67 -12.46
N THR A 191 -8.64 -11.77 -11.70
CA THR A 191 -7.53 -12.74 -11.82
C THR A 191 -7.52 -13.42 -13.19
N GLU A 192 -8.68 -13.83 -13.72
CA GLU A 192 -8.76 -14.41 -15.08
C GLU A 192 -8.34 -13.39 -16.15
N SER A 193 -8.78 -12.14 -16.03
CA SER A 193 -8.40 -11.05 -16.95
C SER A 193 -6.91 -10.78 -16.90
N TYR A 194 -6.31 -10.80 -15.71
CA TYR A 194 -4.86 -10.66 -15.53
C TYR A 194 -4.10 -11.81 -16.22
N GLY A 195 -4.51 -13.06 -15.99
CA GLY A 195 -3.91 -14.22 -16.68
C GLY A 195 -4.07 -14.14 -18.20
N GLY A 196 -5.20 -13.63 -18.69
CA GLY A 196 -5.40 -13.32 -20.10
C GLY A 196 -4.43 -12.26 -20.63
N ALA A 197 -4.26 -11.16 -19.90
CA ALA A 197 -3.33 -10.08 -20.24
C ALA A 197 -1.88 -10.55 -20.28
N LEU A 198 -1.45 -11.37 -19.31
CA LEU A 198 -0.10 -11.96 -19.30
C LEU A 198 0.18 -12.82 -20.52
N ARG A 199 -0.75 -13.71 -20.89
CA ARG A 199 -0.63 -14.54 -22.10
C ARG A 199 -0.63 -13.69 -23.37
N GLY A 200 -1.48 -12.67 -23.42
CA GLY A 200 -1.56 -11.75 -24.55
C GLY A 200 -0.25 -10.99 -24.74
N TRP A 201 0.31 -10.46 -23.65
CA TRP A 201 1.59 -9.77 -23.65
C TRP A 201 2.73 -10.67 -24.13
N ALA A 202 2.84 -11.87 -23.57
CA ALA A 202 3.89 -12.83 -23.94
C ALA A 202 3.88 -13.19 -25.43
N ARG A 203 2.70 -13.25 -26.06
CA ARG A 203 2.55 -13.57 -27.49
C ARG A 203 2.90 -12.42 -28.42
N ALA A 204 2.80 -11.18 -27.95
CA ALA A 204 3.07 -9.99 -28.74
C ALA A 204 4.57 -9.65 -28.81
N CYS A 205 5.39 -10.29 -27.97
CA CYS A 205 6.84 -10.13 -27.90
C CYS A 205 7.58 -11.17 -28.74
#